data_AF-T0ZFX1-F1
#
_entry.id   AF-T0ZFX1-F1
#
_cell.length_a   1.000
_cell.length_b   1.000
_cell.length_c   1.000
_cell.angle_alpha   90.00
_cell.angle_beta   90.00
_cell.angle_gamma   90.00
#
_symmetry.space_group_name_H-M   'P 1'
#
loop_
_entity.id
_entity.type
_entity.pdbx_description
1 polymer ?
#
loop_
_entity_poly.entity_id
_entity_poly.type
_entity_poly.pdbx_seq_one_letter_code
_entity_poly.pdbx_strand_id
1 'polypeptide(L)'
;YIISSSMDKEAIRILGKRFSVLRFLLAILLSAVELYIGILYGIYAYALLAVALTLIIGYFASVTGNRNISLVMPRRFVHAKMYISENEAISGSANLTYRGMHRNVEMIEIMHDKESVEGMHRTFWRMWKEYS
;
A
#
# COMPACT_ATOMS: atom_id res chain seq x y z
N TYR A 1 19.30 3.19 67.73
CA TYR A 1 20.17 2.18 68.35
C TYR A 1 19.32 1.34 69.30
N ILE A 2 19.14 0.05 69.01
CA ILE A 2 18.47 -0.88 69.92
C ILE A 2 19.59 -1.70 70.57
N ILE A 3 19.73 -1.59 71.90
CA ILE A 3 20.67 -2.40 72.67
C ILE A 3 19.84 -3.46 73.38
N SER A 4 19.92 -4.70 72.90
CA SER A 4 19.35 -5.88 73.55
C SER A 4 20.48 -6.74 74.08
N SER A 5 20.39 -7.17 75.34
CA SER A 5 21.45 -7.90 76.06
C SER A 5 21.60 -9.37 75.65
N SER A 6 20.73 -9.88 74.78
CA SER A 6 20.86 -11.21 74.17
C SER A 6 20.30 -11.21 72.75
N MET A 7 21.13 -10.84 71.78
CA MET A 7 20.80 -11.13 70.38
C MET A 7 20.89 -12.63 70.16
N ASP A 8 19.76 -13.24 69.81
CA ASP A 8 19.69 -14.64 69.39
C ASP A 8 20.67 -14.89 68.22
N LYS A 9 21.32 -16.05 68.19
CA LYS A 9 22.32 -16.41 67.16
C LYS A 9 21.71 -16.33 65.76
N GLU A 10 20.41 -16.57 65.66
CA GLU A 10 19.64 -16.40 64.43
C GLU A 10 19.55 -14.93 63.98
N ALA A 11 19.38 -13.98 64.91
CA ALA A 11 19.37 -12.56 64.62
C ALA A 11 20.74 -12.05 64.15
N ILE A 12 21.85 -12.54 64.73
CA ILE A 12 23.21 -12.23 64.27
C ILE A 12 23.44 -12.78 62.86
N ARG A 13 22.93 -13.97 62.54
CA ARG A 13 23.05 -14.57 61.20
C ARG A 13 22.28 -13.78 60.13
N ILE A 14 21.10 -13.26 60.48
CA ILE A 14 20.27 -12.47 59.57
C ILE A 14 20.87 -11.07 59.38
N LEU A 15 21.30 -10.41 60.45
CA LEU A 15 21.90 -9.07 60.41
C LEU A 15 23.36 -9.06 59.92
N GLY A 16 24.06 -10.20 60.02
CA GLY A 16 25.45 -10.38 59.59
C GLY A 16 25.63 -10.74 58.12
N LYS A 17 24.53 -10.92 57.36
CA LYS A 17 24.60 -11.08 55.89
C LYS A 17 25.13 -9.77 55.28
N ARG A 18 26.45 -9.69 55.11
CA ARG A 18 27.13 -8.60 54.40
C ARG A 18 26.52 -8.46 53.00
N PHE A 19 25.89 -7.32 52.75
CA PHE A 19 25.47 -6.92 51.42
C PHE A 19 26.70 -6.92 50.52
N SER A 20 26.76 -7.83 49.55
CA SER A 20 27.91 -7.94 48.67
C SER A 20 27.84 -6.78 47.68
N VAL A 21 28.64 -5.74 47.91
CA VAL A 21 28.79 -4.59 47.00
C VAL A 21 29.03 -5.04 45.56
N LEU A 22 29.75 -6.15 45.37
CA LEU A 22 29.94 -6.77 44.06
C LEU A 22 28.63 -7.21 43.40
N ARG A 23 27.71 -7.85 44.15
CA ARG A 23 26.38 -8.24 43.63
C ARG A 23 25.52 -7.03 43.30
N PHE A 24 25.63 -5.96 44.09
CA PHE A 24 24.92 -4.71 43.82
C PHE A 24 25.44 -4.02 42.54
N LEU A 25 26.75 -3.92 42.37
CA LEU A 25 27.37 -3.38 41.16
C LEU A 25 27.04 -4.21 39.92
N LEU A 26 27.02 -5.54 40.05
CA LEU A 26 26.62 -6.44 38.97
C LEU A 26 25.17 -6.21 38.55
N ALA A 27 24.25 -6.00 39.51
CA ALA A 27 22.86 -5.71 39.21
C ALA A 27 22.69 -4.39 38.42
N ILE A 28 23.41 -3.32 38.81
CA ILE A 28 23.40 -2.05 38.10
C ILE A 28 23.89 -2.23 36.65
N LEU A 29 24.98 -2.99 36.46
CA LEU A 29 25.52 -3.26 35.14
C LEU A 29 24.51 -4.00 34.26
N LEU A 30 23.87 -5.05 34.79
CA LEU A 30 22.86 -5.81 34.05
C LEU A 30 21.66 -4.95 33.65
N SER A 31 21.15 -4.11 34.56
CA SER A 31 20.06 -3.18 34.25
C SER A 31 20.45 -2.15 33.18
N ALA A 32 21.71 -1.68 33.18
CA ALA A 32 22.20 -0.78 32.14
C ALA A 32 22.28 -1.48 30.77
N VAL A 33 22.67 -2.76 30.72
CA VAL A 33 22.67 -3.57 29.49
C VAL A 33 21.25 -3.80 28.98
N GLU A 34 20.30 -4.15 29.86
CA GLU A 34 18.89 -4.32 29.50
C GLU A 34 18.29 -3.04 28.90
N LEU A 35 18.58 -1.88 29.51
CA LEU A 35 18.15 -0.59 29.02
C LEU A 35 18.73 -0.29 27.62
N TYR A 36 20.02 -0.56 27.41
CA TYR A 36 20.69 -0.36 26.13
C TYR A 36 20.12 -1.24 25.02
N ILE A 37 19.88 -2.53 25.32
CA ILE A 37 19.26 -3.48 24.40
C ILE A 37 17.83 -3.02 24.03
N GLY A 38 17.05 -2.55 25.01
CA GLY A 38 15.70 -2.02 24.78
C GLY A 38 15.68 -0.81 23.83
N ILE A 39 16.64 0.11 23.96
CA ILE A 39 16.78 1.27 23.07
C ILE A 39 17.12 0.82 21.64
N LEU A 40 18.04 -0.13 21.47
CA LEU A 40 18.39 -0.66 20.15
C LEU A 40 17.17 -1.30 19.48
N TYR A 41 16.43 -2.17 20.17
CA TYR A 41 15.20 -2.76 19.63
C TYR A 41 14.15 -1.71 19.26
N GLY A 42 14.02 -0.65 20.06
CA GLY A 42 13.14 0.48 19.75
C GLY A 42 13.52 1.19 18.44
N ILE A 43 14.82 1.43 18.23
CA ILE A 43 15.34 2.04 17.00
C ILE A 43 15.09 1.13 15.79
N TYR A 44 15.35 -0.18 15.93
CA TYR A 44 15.09 -1.15 14.86
C TYR A 44 13.59 -1.23 14.50
N ALA A 45 12.71 -1.30 15.50
CA ALA A 45 11.28 -1.32 15.29
C ALA A 45 10.79 -0.04 14.59
N TYR A 46 11.30 1.12 15.01
CA TYR A 46 10.99 2.39 14.37
C TYR A 46 11.46 2.45 12.91
N ALA A 47 12.68 1.98 12.62
CA ALA A 47 13.22 1.95 11.26
C ALA A 47 12.38 1.04 10.34
N LEU A 48 11.95 -0.13 10.83
CA LEU A 48 11.06 -1.03 10.07
C LEU A 48 9.69 -0.40 9.79
N LEU A 49 9.10 0.28 10.78
CA LEU A 49 7.83 1.00 10.60
C LEU A 49 7.97 2.14 9.60
N ALA A 50 9.07 2.90 9.64
CA ALA A 50 9.34 3.97 8.70
C ALA A 50 9.46 3.43 7.26
N VAL A 51 10.23 2.35 7.06
CA VAL A 51 10.35 1.68 5.76
C VAL A 51 9.00 1.17 5.26
N ALA A 52 8.24 0.49 6.11
CA ALA A 52 6.90 -0.01 5.76
C ALA A 52 5.97 1.12 5.34
N LEU A 53 5.96 2.23 6.09
CA LEU A 53 5.15 3.41 5.77
C LEU A 53 5.57 4.02 4.42
N THR A 54 6.87 4.16 4.17
CA THR A 54 7.37 4.67 2.88
C THR A 54 6.94 3.78 1.72
N LEU A 55 7.00 2.45 1.87
CA LEU A 55 6.55 1.50 0.87
C LEU A 55 5.04 1.60 0.62
N ILE A 56 4.24 1.73 1.68
CA ILE A 56 2.78 1.90 1.58
C ILE A 56 2.43 3.19 0.85
N ILE A 57 3.05 4.31 1.22
CA ILE A 57 2.83 5.62 0.58
C ILE A 57 3.24 5.53 -0.90
N GLY A 58 4.40 4.96 -1.20
CA GLY A 58 4.88 4.78 -2.57
C GLY A 58 3.94 3.93 -3.42
N TYR A 59 3.41 2.83 -2.87
CA TYR A 59 2.40 2.01 -3.52
C TYR A 59 1.15 2.82 -3.85
N PHE A 60 0.54 3.50 -2.88
CA PHE A 60 -0.69 4.27 -3.13
C PHE A 60 -0.47 5.45 -4.09
N ALA A 61 0.68 6.11 -4.03
CA ALA A 61 1.06 7.15 -4.99
C ALA A 61 1.24 6.61 -6.41
N SER A 62 1.73 5.37 -6.56
CA SER A 62 1.85 4.71 -7.88
C SER A 62 0.52 4.24 -8.45
N VAL A 63 -0.44 3.92 -7.57
CA VAL A 63 -1.77 3.39 -7.93
C VAL A 63 -2.75 4.48 -8.32
N THR A 64 -2.45 5.77 -8.10
CA THR A 64 -3.27 6.86 -8.63
C THR A 64 -3.13 6.91 -10.16
N GLY A 65 -3.98 6.13 -10.83
CA GLY A 65 -4.09 6.06 -12.27
C GLY A 65 -4.47 7.40 -12.90
N ASN A 66 -4.31 7.46 -14.21
CA ASN A 66 -4.53 8.64 -15.01
C ASN A 66 -5.99 9.13 -14.86
N ARG A 67 -6.20 10.26 -14.17
CA ARG A 67 -7.53 10.78 -13.81
C ARG A 67 -8.36 11.26 -15.01
N ASN A 68 -7.80 11.22 -16.21
CA ASN A 68 -8.44 11.68 -17.44
C ASN A 68 -9.10 10.54 -18.24
N ILE A 69 -9.13 9.32 -17.71
CA ILE A 69 -9.78 8.17 -18.35
C ILE A 69 -10.98 7.75 -17.51
N SER A 70 -12.18 7.98 -18.05
CA SER A 70 -13.41 7.44 -17.47
C SER A 70 -13.67 6.06 -18.08
N LEU A 71 -13.98 5.08 -17.22
CA LEU A 71 -14.33 3.71 -17.63
C LEU A 71 -15.77 3.41 -17.22
N VAL A 72 -16.57 2.91 -18.16
CA VAL A 72 -17.93 2.41 -17.92
C VAL A 72 -17.98 0.92 -18.26
N MET A 73 -18.46 0.10 -17.33
CA MET A 73 -18.66 -1.34 -17.52
C MET A 73 -20.15 -1.64 -17.71
N PRO A 74 -20.62 -1.83 -18.95
CA PRO A 74 -22.03 -2.07 -19.21
C PRO A 74 -22.47 -3.43 -18.66
N ARG A 75 -23.69 -3.50 -18.10
CA ARG A 75 -24.30 -4.76 -17.66
C ARG A 75 -24.80 -5.64 -18.81
N ARG A 76 -24.95 -5.06 -20.01
CA ARG A 76 -25.36 -5.74 -21.23
C ARG A 76 -24.18 -5.81 -22.21
N PHE A 77 -24.22 -6.80 -23.08
CA PHE A 77 -23.19 -6.98 -24.09
C PHE A 77 -23.24 -5.84 -25.13
N VAL A 78 -22.12 -5.13 -25.29
CA VAL A 78 -21.93 -4.10 -26.32
C VAL A 78 -21.08 -4.71 -27.43
N HIS A 79 -21.69 -4.97 -28.59
CA HIS A 79 -21.01 -5.55 -29.76
C HIS A 79 -20.49 -4.50 -30.75
N ALA A 80 -20.39 -3.24 -30.34
CA ALA A 80 -19.86 -2.17 -31.19
C ALA A 80 -18.37 -1.95 -30.88
N LYS A 81 -17.57 -1.74 -31.94
CA LYS A 81 -16.15 -1.38 -31.84
C LYS A 81 -16.00 -0.06 -32.54
N MET A 82 -15.78 0.98 -31.76
CA MET A 82 -15.70 2.35 -32.26
C MET A 82 -14.64 3.13 -31.52
N TYR A 83 -13.98 4.04 -32.24
CA TYR A 83 -12.97 4.97 -31.74
C TYR A 83 -13.29 6.32 -32.34
N ILE A 84 -13.39 7.35 -31.51
CA ILE A 84 -13.86 8.66 -31.95
C ILE A 84 -12.92 9.72 -31.39
N SER A 85 -12.48 10.60 -32.26
CA SER A 85 -11.71 11.80 -31.94
C SER A 85 -12.48 13.04 -32.41
N GLU A 86 -11.88 14.22 -32.30
CA GLU A 86 -12.49 15.48 -32.74
C GLU A 86 -12.77 15.50 -34.26
N ASN A 87 -11.91 14.88 -35.07
CA ASN A 87 -11.94 15.01 -36.54
C ASN A 87 -12.05 13.67 -37.27
N GLU A 88 -12.11 12.56 -36.54
CA GLU A 88 -12.09 11.22 -37.13
C GLU A 88 -12.91 10.26 -36.26
N ALA A 89 -13.64 9.38 -36.92
CA ALA A 89 -14.31 8.26 -36.30
C ALA A 89 -13.94 6.97 -37.03
N ILE A 90 -13.61 5.94 -36.27
CA ILE A 90 -13.27 4.61 -36.76
C ILE A 90 -14.31 3.64 -36.21
N SER A 91 -14.89 2.81 -37.06
CA SER A 91 -15.78 1.74 -36.64
C SER A 91 -15.50 0.47 -37.43
N GLY A 92 -15.92 -0.69 -36.94
CA GLY A 92 -15.76 -1.91 -37.71
C GLY A 92 -16.01 -3.22 -36.96
N SER A 93 -15.65 -4.32 -37.62
CA SER A 93 -15.74 -5.67 -37.04
C SER A 93 -14.52 -6.02 -36.18
N ALA A 94 -13.38 -5.37 -36.44
CA ALA A 94 -12.09 -5.69 -35.85
C ALA A 94 -11.96 -5.24 -34.38
N ASN A 95 -11.56 -6.16 -33.50
CA ASN A 95 -11.06 -5.78 -32.18
C ASN A 95 -9.62 -5.26 -32.28
N LEU A 96 -9.26 -4.22 -31.51
CA LEU A 96 -7.86 -3.78 -31.32
C LEU A 96 -7.04 -4.82 -30.55
N THR A 97 -6.81 -5.95 -31.19
CA THR A 97 -6.01 -7.08 -30.72
C THR A 97 -5.05 -7.47 -31.84
N TYR A 98 -3.91 -8.07 -31.48
CA TYR A 98 -2.94 -8.51 -32.48
C TYR A 98 -3.57 -9.40 -33.57
N ARG A 99 -4.41 -10.37 -33.17
CA ARG A 99 -5.10 -11.27 -34.11
C ARG A 99 -6.11 -10.51 -34.99
N GLY A 100 -6.93 -9.64 -34.40
CA GLY A 100 -7.91 -8.84 -35.14
C GLY A 100 -7.27 -7.90 -36.17
N MET A 101 -6.04 -7.42 -35.92
CA MET A 101 -5.33 -6.51 -36.81
C MET A 101 -4.43 -7.19 -37.86
N HIS A 102 -4.01 -8.45 -37.66
CA HIS A 102 -2.99 -9.09 -38.50
C HIS A 102 -3.37 -10.46 -39.07
N ARG A 103 -4.42 -11.11 -38.56
CA ARG A 103 -4.74 -12.51 -38.93
C ARG A 103 -6.16 -12.73 -39.43
N ASN A 104 -7.07 -11.83 -39.10
CA ASN A 104 -8.46 -11.92 -39.54
C ASN A 104 -8.71 -10.99 -40.73
N VAL A 105 -9.61 -11.39 -41.61
CA VAL A 105 -10.23 -10.47 -42.57
C VAL A 105 -11.33 -9.73 -41.82
N GLU A 106 -11.11 -8.44 -41.57
CA GLU A 106 -12.02 -7.58 -40.84
C GLU A 106 -12.33 -6.34 -41.69
N MET A 107 -13.52 -5.76 -41.48
CA MET A 107 -13.89 -4.49 -42.10
C MET A 107 -13.66 -3.36 -41.11
N ILE A 108 -12.96 -2.32 -41.56
CA ILE A 108 -12.76 -1.07 -40.83
C ILE A 108 -13.24 0.07 -41.71
N GLU A 109 -14.10 0.90 -41.17
CA GLU A 109 -14.57 2.14 -41.78
C GLU A 109 -13.92 3.31 -41.05
N ILE A 110 -13.33 4.22 -41.81
CA ILE A 110 -12.69 5.43 -41.31
C ILE A 110 -13.44 6.62 -41.89
N MET A 111 -14.01 7.43 -41.02
CA MET A 111 -14.82 8.59 -41.36
C MET A 111 -14.06 9.86 -40.97
N HIS A 112 -13.99 10.81 -41.89
CA HIS A 112 -13.36 12.12 -41.68
C HIS A 112 -14.33 13.29 -41.93
N ASP A 113 -15.48 13.02 -42.54
CA ASP A 113 -16.48 14.06 -42.77
C ASP A 113 -17.17 14.43 -41.46
N LYS A 114 -17.37 15.72 -41.27
CA LYS A 114 -17.89 16.28 -40.01
C LYS A 114 -19.24 15.68 -39.63
N GLU A 115 -20.12 15.46 -40.60
CA GLU A 115 -21.46 14.93 -40.35
C GLU A 115 -21.43 13.49 -39.79
N SER A 116 -20.64 12.61 -40.39
CA SER A 116 -20.49 11.22 -39.94
C SER A 116 -19.77 11.15 -38.59
N VAL A 117 -18.71 11.95 -38.40
CA VAL A 117 -18.00 12.03 -37.11
C VAL A 117 -18.94 12.50 -36.00
N GLU A 118 -19.73 13.56 -36.22
CA GLU A 118 -20.73 14.03 -35.24
C GLU A 118 -21.83 12.99 -35.00
N GLY A 119 -22.25 12.25 -36.03
CA GLY A 119 -23.18 11.14 -35.92
C GLY A 119 -22.67 10.03 -35.00
N MET A 120 -21.39 9.70 -35.12
CA MET A 120 -20.73 8.71 -34.28
C MET A 120 -20.60 9.20 -32.83
N HIS A 121 -20.22 10.47 -32.62
CA HIS A 121 -20.20 11.12 -31.30
C HIS A 121 -21.55 11.02 -30.60
N ARG A 122 -22.64 11.37 -31.28
CA ARG A 122 -24.00 11.25 -30.72
C ARG A 122 -24.33 9.82 -30.33
N THR A 123 -23.95 8.85 -31.15
CA THR A 123 -24.17 7.42 -30.89
C THR A 123 -23.40 6.95 -29.66
N PHE A 124 -22.13 7.33 -29.55
CA PHE A 124 -21.30 7.02 -28.39
C PHE A 124 -21.89 7.60 -27.10
N TRP A 125 -22.21 8.89 -27.07
CA TRP A 125 -22.74 9.54 -25.87
C TRP A 125 -24.10 9.00 -25.44
N ARG A 126 -24.93 8.60 -26.41
CA ARG A 126 -26.18 7.90 -26.11
C ARG A 126 -25.93 6.59 -25.38
N MET A 127 -25.02 5.75 -25.88
CA MET A 127 -24.65 4.50 -25.22
C MET A 127 -23.98 4.75 -23.86
N TRP A 128 -23.10 5.74 -23.78
CA TRP A 128 -22.44 6.12 -22.54
C TRP A 128 -23.46 6.43 -21.46
N LYS A 129 -24.44 7.29 -21.75
CA LYS A 129 -25.51 7.66 -20.83
C LYS A 129 -26.42 6.49 -20.45
N GLU A 130 -26.59 5.50 -21.34
CA GLU A 130 -27.38 4.30 -21.05
C GLU A 130 -26.66 3.36 -20.07
N TYR A 131 -25.33 3.33 -20.10
CA TYR A 131 -24.52 2.37 -19.34
C TYR A 131 -23.79 2.96 -18.12
N SER A 132 -23.64 4.28 -18.03
CA SER A 132 -23.10 5.00 -16.86
C SER A 132 -24.11 5.06 -15.73
#